data_AF-A0A658KND9-F1
#
_entry.id   AF-A0A658KND9-F1
#
_cell.length_a   1.000
_cell.length_b   1.000
_cell.length_c   1.000
_cell.angle_alpha   90.00
_cell.angle_beta   90.00
_cell.angle_gamma   90.00
#
_symmetry.space_group_name_H-M   'P 1'
#
loop_
_entity.id
_entity.type
_entity.pdbx_description
1 polymer ?
#
loop_
_entity_poly.entity_id
_entity_poly.type
_entity_poly.pdbx_seq_one_letter_code
_entity_poly.pdbx_strand_id
1 'polypeptide(L)' 'MVITLLRLLKGPSAQDRVLALDYLYIIAMLMMLVLGIRYASDTYFEAAMLIALFGFVGSFALAKFLLRGEVIE' A
#
# COMPACT_ATOMS: atom_id res chain seq x y z
N MET A 1 4.88 9.06 5.13
CA MET A 1 5.66 8.42 4.07
C MET A 1 7.12 8.18 4.44
N VAL A 2 7.90 9.19 4.85
CA VAL A 2 9.35 9.01 5.07
C VAL A 2 9.68 7.96 6.14
N ILE A 3 9.00 8.00 7.30
CA ILE A 3 9.23 7.03 8.38
C ILE A 3 8.87 5.60 7.94
N THR A 4 7.79 5.43 7.19
CA THR A 4 7.38 4.11 6.69
C THR A 4 8.26 3.59 5.55
N LEU A 5 8.79 4.47 4.70
CA LEU A 5 9.85 4.11 3.76
C LEU A 5 11.11 3.60 4.49
N LEU A 6 11.50 4.25 5.58
CA LEU A 6 12.62 3.78 6.40
C LEU A 6 12.34 2.40 7.02
N ARG A 7 11.11 2.16 7.50
CA ARG A 7 10.70 0.84 8.05
C ARG A 7 10.65 -0.24 6.97
N LEU A 8 10.22 0.11 5.75
CA LEU A 8 10.21 -0.81 4.61
C LEU A 8 11.64 -1.27 4.26
N LEU A 9 12.61 -0.35 4.28
CA LEU A 9 14.01 -0.66 3.94
C LEU A 9 14.77 -1.37 5.07
N LYS A 10 14.59 -0.92 6.32
CA LYS A 10 15.34 -1.40 7.49
C LYS A 10 14.55 -2.36 8.39
N GLY A 11 13.40 -2.85 7.94
CA GLY A 11 12.58 -3.79 8.70
C GLY A 11 13.35 -5.09 9.00
N PRO A 12 13.38 -5.58 10.26
CA PRO A 12 14.15 -6.75 10.66
C PRO A 12 13.56 -8.07 10.11
N SER A 13 12.23 -8.18 10.07
CA SER A 13 11.54 -9.33 9.47
C SER A 13 10.92 -8.98 8.10
N ALA A 14 10.66 -10.00 7.28
CA ALA A 14 9.93 -9.81 6.01
C ALA A 14 8.49 -9.31 6.26
N GLN A 15 7.86 -9.75 7.35
CA GLN A 15 6.50 -9.34 7.76
C GLN A 15 6.44 -7.84 8.08
N ASP A 16 7.46 -7.31 8.79
CA ASP A 16 7.57 -5.87 9.07
C ASP A 16 7.62 -5.03 7.79
N ARG A 17 8.31 -5.53 6.76
CA ARG A 17 8.45 -4.85 5.48
C ARG A 17 7.14 -4.88 4.70
N VAL A 18 6.45 -6.02 4.68
CA VAL A 18 5.12 -6.14 4.04
C VAL A 18 4.11 -5.20 4.73
N LEU A 19 4.10 -5.16 6.06
CA LEU A 19 3.22 -4.25 6.80
C LEU A 19 3.56 -2.77 6.55
N ALA A 20 4.86 -2.44 6.45
CA ALA A 20 5.29 -1.09 6.09
C ALA A 20 4.87 -0.69 4.67
N LEU A 21 4.89 -1.65 3.73
CA LEU A 21 4.39 -1.45 2.36
C LEU A 21 2.88 -1.23 2.34
N ASP A 22 2.12 -2.04 3.06
CA ASP A 22 0.66 -1.89 3.18
C ASP A 22 0.28 -0.50 3.73
N TYR A 23 0.98 -0.07 4.77
CA TYR A 23 0.76 1.27 5.32
C TYR A 23 1.17 2.40 4.35
N LEU A 24 2.15 2.19 3.47
CA LEU A 24 2.49 3.15 2.42
C LEU A 24 1.36 3.31 1.40
N TYR A 25 0.68 2.22 1.01
CA TYR A 25 -0.49 2.29 0.13
C TYR A 25 -1.61 3.12 0.75
N ILE A 26 -1.89 2.92 2.04
CA ILE A 26 -2.91 3.70 2.76
C ILE A 26 -2.55 5.19 2.79
N ILE A 27 -1.30 5.54 3.12
CA ILE A 27 -0.87 6.96 3.12
C ILE A 27 -1.00 7.56 1.73
N ALA A 28 -0.59 6.84 0.68
CA ALA A 28 -0.68 7.32 -0.70
C ALA A 28 -2.14 7.54 -1.11
N MET A 29 -3.03 6.61 -0.78
CA MET A 29 -4.48 6.74 -1.02
C MET A 29 -5.05 7.98 -0.31
N LEU A 30 -4.73 8.18 0.98
CA LEU A 30 -5.19 9.35 1.75
C LEU A 30 -4.65 10.65 1.16
N MET A 31 -3.41 10.66 0.69
CA MET A 31 -2.83 11.83 0.02
C MET A 31 -3.59 12.15 -1.27
N MET A 32 -3.91 11.14 -2.09
CA MET A 32 -4.72 11.32 -3.30
C MET A 32 -6.13 11.84 -2.99
N LEU A 33 -6.77 11.35 -1.92
CA LEU A 33 -8.06 11.87 -1.47
C LEU A 33 -7.98 13.35 -1.05
N VAL A 34 -6.97 13.73 -0.27
CA VAL A 34 -6.77 15.14 0.13
C VAL A 34 -6.54 16.03 -1.09
N LEU A 35 -5.77 15.57 -2.09
CA LEU A 35 -5.56 16.30 -3.34
C LEU A 35 -6.85 16.40 -4.15
N GLY A 36 -7.64 15.32 -4.23
CA GLY A 36 -8.94 15.33 -4.89
C GLY A 36 -9.93 16.33 -4.28
N ILE A 37 -9.98 16.40 -2.95
CA ILE A 37 -10.78 17.42 -2.24
C ILE A 37 -10.25 18.82 -2.53
N ARG A 38 -8.93 19.03 -2.47
CA ARG A 38 -8.30 20.34 -2.67
C ARG A 38 -8.49 20.89 -4.08
N TYR A 39 -8.43 20.02 -5.10
CA TYR A 39 -8.54 20.41 -6.50
C TYR A 39 -9.94 20.18 -7.08
N ALA A 40 -10.90 19.70 -6.27
CA ALA A 40 -12.26 19.35 -6.70
C ALA A 40 -12.28 18.51 -8.00
N SER A 41 -11.43 17.47 -8.04
CA SER A 41 -11.20 16.67 -9.25
C SER A 41 -11.41 15.20 -8.98
N ASP A 42 -12.32 14.60 -9.76
CA ASP A 42 -12.68 13.18 -9.69
C ASP A 42 -11.52 12.26 -10.10
N THR A 43 -10.59 12.74 -10.92
CA THR A 43 -9.42 11.97 -11.37
C THR A 43 -8.53 11.53 -10.20
N TYR A 44 -8.36 12.39 -9.18
CA TYR A 44 -7.60 12.01 -7.98
C TYR A 44 -8.35 10.99 -7.14
N PHE A 45 -9.69 11.05 -7.13
CA PHE A 45 -10.53 10.06 -6.46
C PHE A 45 -10.44 8.70 -7.13
N GLU A 46 -10.51 8.65 -8.47
CA GLU A 46 -10.28 7.43 -9.25
C GLU A 46 -8.91 6.81 -8.95
N ALA A 47 -7.86 7.63 -8.92
CA ALA A 47 -6.52 7.15 -8.56
C ALA A 47 -6.46 6.60 -7.13
N ALA A 48 -7.15 7.21 -6.16
CA ALA A 48 -7.26 6.70 -4.80
C ALA A 48 -7.94 5.32 -4.76
N MET A 49 -9.02 5.13 -5.53
CA MET A 49 -9.69 3.83 -5.64
C MET A 49 -8.78 2.75 -6.24
N LEU A 50 -8.00 3.08 -7.28
CA LEU A 50 -7.04 2.14 -7.86
C LEU A 50 -5.97 1.74 -6.83
N ILE A 51 -5.43 2.71 -6.07
CA ILE A 51 -4.46 2.42 -5.00
C ILE A 51 -5.09 1.50 -3.94
N ALA A 52 -6.36 1.73 -3.57
CA ALA A 52 -7.05 0.88 -2.60
C ALA A 52 -7.18 -0.57 -3.10
N LEU A 53 -7.60 -0.76 -4.35
CA LEU A 53 -7.78 -2.07 -4.95
C LEU A 53 -6.46 -2.82 -5.10
N PHE A 54 -5.45 -2.19 -5.72
CA PHE A 54 -4.15 -2.82 -5.95
C PHE A 54 -3.35 -3.00 -4.65
N GLY A 55 -3.47 -2.06 -3.71
CA GLY A 55 -2.87 -2.17 -2.38
C GLY A 55 -3.40 -3.39 -1.64
N PHE A 56 -4.72 -3.59 -1.62
CA PHE A 56 -5.32 -4.77 -1.00
C PHE A 56 -4.88 -6.08 -1.67
N VAL A 57 -4.93 -6.16 -3.00
CA VAL A 57 -4.50 -7.36 -3.75
C VAL A 57 -3.02 -7.67 -3.49
N GLY A 58 -2.17 -6.65 -3.48
CA GLY A 58 -0.73 -6.79 -3.18
C GLY A 58 -0.48 -7.32 -1.78
N SER A 59 -1.17 -6.78 -0.77
CA SER A 59 -1.05 -7.23 0.62
C SER A 59 -1.52 -8.67 0.80
N PHE A 60 -2.61 -9.06 0.14
CA PHE A 60 -3.08 -10.46 0.14
C PHE A 60 -2.06 -11.40 -0.51
N ALA A 61 -1.52 -11.04 -1.68
CA ALA A 61 -0.52 -11.84 -2.38
C ALA A 61 0.76 -12.03 -1.55
N LEU A 62 1.24 -10.97 -0.92
CA LEU A 62 2.41 -11.01 -0.04
C LEU A 62 2.16 -11.84 1.23
N ALA A 63 0.98 -11.72 1.84
CA ALA A 63 0.60 -12.54 2.98
C ALA A 63 0.58 -14.04 2.62
N LYS A 64 -0.01 -14.39 1.45
CA LYS A 64 -0.02 -15.76 0.96
C LYS A 64 1.40 -16.28 0.70
N PHE A 65 2.24 -15.47 0.05
CA PHE A 65 3.63 -15.81 -0.21
C PHE A 65 4.42 -16.09 1.08
N LEU A 66 4.25 -15.26 2.11
CA LEU A 66 4.92 -15.45 3.40
C LEU A 66 4.48 -16.72 4.13
N LEU A 67 3.23 -17.17 3.94
CA LEU A 67 2.70 -18.38 4.58
C LEU A 67 3.05 -19.67 3.85
N ARG A 68 3.03 -19.66 2.52
CA ARG A 68 3.14 -20.89 1.70
C ARG A 68 4.38 -20.96 0.81
N GLY A 69 5.13 -19.87 0.66
CA GLY A 69 6.26 -19.79 -0.26
C GLY A 69 5.87 -19.61 -1.74
N GLU A 70 4.59 -19.79 -2.08
CA GLU A 70 4.05 -19.66 -3.44
C GLU A 70 2.77 -18.81 -3.44
N VAL A 71 2.59 -18.01 -4.50
CA VAL A 71 1.42 -17.13 -4.66
C VAL A 71 0.30 -17.82 -5.45
N ILE A 72 0.65 -18.62 -6.45
CA ILE A 72 -0.26 -19.31 -7.36
C ILE A 72 0.13 -20.80 -7.33
N GLU A 73 -0.86 -21.67 -7.15
CA GLU A 73 -0.72 -23.12 -7.30
C GLU A 73 -0.97 -23.51 -8.76
#